data_AF-A0A6I5VL10-F1
#
_entry.id   AF-A0A6I5VL10-F1
#
_cell.length_a   1.000
_cell.length_b   1.000
_cell.length_c   1.000
_cell.angle_alpha   90.00
_cell.angle_beta   90.00
_cell.angle_gamma   90.00
#
_symmetry.space_group_name_H-M   'P 1'
#
loop_
_entity.id
_entity.type
_entity.pdbx_description
1 polymer ?
#
loop_
_entity_poly.entity_id
_entity_poly.type
_entity_poly.pdbx_seq_one_letter_code
_entity_poly.pdbx_strand_id
1 'polypeptide(L)'
;MTRPLPGALRQVWPNLPVLALGSALVAFAWGLARVAAVAVPWAGAVLIGLVVLPLLGALLRCCTVLLTGDHFGIGTLVRTLPSSFARGLRICAPITAVALLGSAGTYAWQVSGSAWLLPSAALGSILTLSAMYVGIVALPYHVDGNGSWLRSWQVGLFVATRNPVPVLATMAAGVLAVLAAEHLSVALVLVLPTPVALVWASALRTATNRSRQLLAAKASQKGAPPR
;
A
#
# COMPACT_ATOMS: atom_id res chain seq x y z
N MET A 1 -6.76 5.55 -23.14
CA MET A 1 -8.05 4.84 -23.32
C MET A 1 -8.30 3.99 -22.08
N THR A 2 -9.17 4.46 -21.19
CA THR A 2 -9.68 3.67 -20.05
C THR A 2 -10.70 2.68 -20.60
N ARG A 3 -10.39 1.38 -20.60
CA ARG A 3 -11.42 0.37 -20.86
C ARG A 3 -12.55 0.58 -19.83
N PRO A 4 -13.82 0.50 -20.24
CA PRO A 4 -14.93 0.66 -19.32
C PRO A 4 -14.85 -0.43 -18.23
N LEU A 5 -15.19 -0.08 -16.99
CA LEU A 5 -15.23 -0.97 -15.81
C LEU A 5 -15.75 -2.40 -16.05
N PRO A 6 -16.78 -2.64 -16.89
CA PRO A 6 -17.26 -3.98 -17.20
C PRO A 6 -16.20 -4.89 -17.85
N GLY A 7 -15.30 -4.33 -18.66
CA GLY A 7 -14.23 -5.08 -19.32
C GLY A 7 -13.16 -5.54 -18.34
N ALA A 8 -12.86 -4.73 -17.32
CA ALA A 8 -11.94 -5.10 -16.24
C ALA A 8 -12.55 -6.21 -15.37
N LEU A 9 -13.84 -6.13 -15.02
CA LEU A 9 -14.55 -7.15 -14.24
C LEU A 9 -14.60 -8.51 -14.96
N ARG A 10 -14.79 -8.51 -16.29
CA ARG A 10 -14.74 -9.75 -17.09
C ARG A 10 -13.37 -10.43 -17.06
N GLN A 11 -12.29 -9.67 -16.96
CA GLN A 11 -10.93 -10.23 -16.87
C GLN A 11 -10.56 -10.68 -15.45
N VAL A 12 -11.24 -10.17 -14.43
CA VAL A 12 -11.06 -10.59 -13.03
C VAL A 12 -11.67 -11.98 -12.78
N TRP A 13 -12.78 -12.32 -13.44
CA TRP A 13 -13.51 -13.57 -13.19
C TRP A 13 -12.67 -14.85 -13.39
N PRO A 14 -11.90 -15.01 -14.49
CA PRO A 14 -11.04 -16.19 -14.67
C PRO A 14 -9.88 -16.25 -13.66
N ASN A 15 -9.51 -15.11 -13.07
CA ASN A 15 -8.37 -14.99 -12.16
C ASN A 15 -8.79 -14.94 -10.68
N LEU A 16 -10.09 -15.16 -10.38
CA LEU A 16 -10.62 -15.27 -9.02
C LEU A 16 -9.83 -16.23 -8.12
N PRO A 17 -9.41 -17.43 -8.58
CA PRO A 17 -8.64 -18.36 -7.74
C PRO A 17 -7.30 -17.77 -7.28
N VAL A 18 -6.63 -17.03 -8.16
CA VAL A 18 -5.33 -16.39 -7.87
C VAL A 18 -5.52 -15.26 -6.85
N LEU A 19 -6.55 -14.45 -7.04
CA LEU A 19 -6.89 -13.36 -6.14
C LEU A 19 -7.31 -13.89 -4.76
N ALA A 20 -8.12 -14.94 -4.71
CA ALA A 20 -8.55 -15.58 -3.48
C ALA A 20 -7.34 -16.17 -2.73
N LEU A 21 -6.41 -16.83 -3.42
CA LEU A 21 -5.19 -17.36 -2.79
C LEU A 21 -4.30 -16.24 -2.24
N GLY A 22 -4.07 -15.18 -3.02
CA GLY A 22 -3.32 -14.02 -2.55
C GLY A 22 -4.00 -13.32 -1.36
N SER A 23 -5.33 -13.22 -1.39
CA SER A 23 -6.12 -12.67 -0.28
C SER A 23 -6.05 -13.52 0.97
N ALA A 24 -6.14 -14.85 0.83
CA ALA A 24 -5.99 -15.79 1.93
C ALA A 24 -4.62 -15.68 2.60
N LEU A 25 -3.54 -15.51 1.82
CA LEU A 25 -2.20 -15.29 2.38
C LEU A 25 -2.11 -14.00 3.19
N VAL A 26 -2.67 -12.89 2.67
CA VAL A 26 -2.69 -11.61 3.39
C VAL A 26 -3.56 -11.70 4.65
N ALA A 27 -4.74 -12.32 4.55
CA ALA A 27 -5.64 -12.51 5.68
C ALA A 27 -5.05 -13.42 6.76
N PHE A 28 -4.32 -14.47 6.37
CA PHE A 28 -3.60 -15.34 7.29
C PHE A 28 -2.50 -14.56 8.02
N ALA A 29 -1.67 -13.80 7.30
CA ALA A 29 -0.64 -12.95 7.91
C ALA A 29 -1.24 -11.89 8.85
N TRP A 30 -2.40 -11.32 8.49
CA TRP A 30 -3.14 -10.38 9.33
C TRP A 30 -3.67 -11.04 10.61
N GLY A 31 -4.27 -12.23 10.50
CA GLY A 31 -4.72 -13.01 11.65
C GLY A 31 -3.57 -13.33 12.60
N LEU A 32 -2.42 -13.73 12.06
CA LEU A 32 -1.21 -13.98 12.83
C LEU A 32 -0.70 -12.71 13.52
N ALA A 33 -0.73 -11.57 12.82
CA ALA A 33 -0.38 -10.27 13.41
C ALA A 33 -1.31 -9.88 14.57
N ARG A 34 -2.62 -10.14 14.45
CA ARG A 34 -3.58 -9.90 15.54
C ARG A 34 -3.33 -10.78 16.75
N VAL A 35 -3.15 -12.09 16.54
CA VAL A 35 -2.85 -13.03 17.65
C VAL A 35 -1.55 -12.63 18.34
N ALA A 36 -0.52 -12.26 17.58
CA ALA A 36 0.75 -11.79 18.12
C ALA A 36 0.60 -10.46 18.89
N ALA A 37 -0.25 -9.54 18.43
CA ALA A 37 -0.49 -8.26 19.09
C ALA A 37 -1.11 -8.43 20.49
N VAL A 38 -1.95 -9.46 20.69
CA VAL A 38 -2.52 -9.79 22.00
C VAL A 38 -1.44 -10.26 22.97
N ALA A 39 -0.48 -11.05 22.50
CA ALA A 39 0.62 -11.55 23.33
C ALA A 39 1.69 -10.47 23.59
N VAL A 40 2.00 -9.67 22.57
CA VAL A 40 3.07 -8.68 22.57
C VAL A 40 2.62 -7.44 21.78
N PRO A 41 2.35 -6.29 22.43
CA PRO A 41 1.73 -5.13 21.78
C PRO A 41 2.47 -4.62 20.54
N TRP A 42 3.81 -4.66 20.58
CA TRP A 42 4.67 -4.20 19.48
C TRP A 42 4.83 -5.23 18.36
N ALA A 43 4.61 -6.52 18.63
CA ALA A 43 4.74 -7.57 17.62
C ALA A 43 3.70 -7.42 16.51
N GLY A 44 2.50 -6.92 16.84
CA GLY A 44 1.47 -6.58 15.85
C GLY A 44 1.96 -5.57 14.82
N ALA A 45 2.55 -4.46 15.28
CA ALA A 45 3.09 -3.43 14.39
C ALA A 45 4.23 -3.96 13.51
N VAL A 46 5.13 -4.78 14.08
CA VAL A 46 6.22 -5.42 13.34
C VAL A 46 5.68 -6.36 12.26
N LEU A 47 4.71 -7.22 12.57
CA LEU A 47 4.15 -8.18 11.62
C LEU A 47 3.32 -7.49 10.53
N ILE A 48 2.53 -6.48 10.88
CA ILE A 48 1.81 -5.67 9.89
C ILE A 48 2.80 -5.01 8.94
N GLY A 49 3.83 -4.37 9.51
CA GLY A 49 4.86 -3.66 8.80
C GLY A 49 5.71 -4.52 7.87
N LEU A 50 6.22 -5.64 8.38
CA LEU A 50 7.23 -6.44 7.70
C LEU A 50 6.67 -7.68 6.97
N VAL A 51 5.42 -8.05 7.23
CA VAL A 51 4.80 -9.24 6.62
C VAL A 51 3.55 -8.88 5.85
N VAL A 52 2.55 -8.26 6.49
CA VAL A 52 1.26 -7.97 5.85
C VAL A 52 1.42 -6.96 4.70
N LEU A 53 2.06 -5.82 4.94
CA LEU A 53 2.21 -4.79 3.91
C LEU A 53 3.02 -5.26 2.68
N PRO A 54 4.14 -6.00 2.83
CA PRO A 54 4.83 -6.58 1.67
C PRO A 54 4.01 -7.63 0.92
N LEU A 55 3.24 -8.48 1.62
CA LEU A 55 2.32 -9.42 0.98
C LEU A 55 1.20 -8.69 0.22
N LEU A 56 0.65 -7.64 0.81
CA LEU A 56 -0.31 -6.76 0.14
C LEU A 56 0.32 -6.09 -1.08
N GLY A 57 1.59 -5.68 -1.00
CA GLY A 57 2.39 -5.21 -2.14
C GLY A 57 2.48 -6.22 -3.29
N ALA A 58 2.68 -7.50 -2.97
CA ALA A 58 2.70 -8.56 -3.97
C ALA A 58 1.30 -8.80 -4.59
N LEU A 59 0.24 -8.74 -3.78
CA LEU A 59 -1.15 -8.81 -4.27
C LEU A 59 -1.49 -7.61 -5.16
N LEU A 60 -1.05 -6.41 -4.79
CA LEU A 60 -1.18 -5.20 -5.59
C LEU A 60 -0.56 -5.36 -6.97
N ARG A 61 0.64 -5.93 -7.06
CA ARG A 61 1.30 -6.23 -8.33
C ARG A 61 0.48 -7.19 -9.19
N CYS A 62 -0.11 -8.23 -8.59
CA CYS A 62 -1.02 -9.12 -9.29
C CYS A 62 -2.22 -8.34 -9.85
N CYS A 63 -2.85 -7.50 -9.04
CA CYS A 63 -3.96 -6.65 -9.47
C CYS A 63 -3.57 -5.66 -10.57
N THR A 64 -2.39 -5.04 -10.51
CA THR A 64 -1.94 -4.09 -11.54
C THR A 64 -1.69 -4.76 -12.88
N VAL A 65 -1.14 -5.99 -12.89
CA VAL A 65 -0.93 -6.81 -14.09
C VAL A 65 -2.26 -7.31 -14.67
N LEU A 66 -3.19 -7.75 -13.82
CA LEU A 66 -4.52 -8.15 -14.28
C LEU A 66 -5.26 -6.96 -14.93
N LEU A 67 -5.13 -5.77 -14.35
CA LEU A 67 -5.72 -4.55 -14.92
C LEU A 67 -5.04 -4.10 -16.21
N THR A 68 -3.80 -4.53 -16.55
CA THR A 68 -3.19 -4.25 -17.88
C THR A 68 -3.72 -5.19 -18.95
N GLY A 69 -4.44 -6.25 -18.56
CA GLY A 69 -4.97 -7.26 -19.46
C GLY A 69 -4.00 -8.40 -19.74
N ASP A 70 -2.92 -8.51 -18.96
CA ASP A 70 -1.99 -9.63 -19.03
C ASP A 70 -2.49 -10.81 -18.19
N HIS A 71 -2.13 -12.03 -18.62
CA HIS A 71 -2.49 -13.24 -17.89
C HIS A 71 -1.56 -13.43 -16.69
N PHE A 72 -2.14 -13.63 -15.51
CA PHE A 72 -1.40 -13.86 -14.28
C PHE A 72 -1.88 -15.14 -13.59
N GLY A 73 -1.18 -16.25 -13.84
CA GLY A 73 -1.51 -17.55 -13.26
C GLY A 73 -0.97 -17.76 -11.84
N ILE A 74 -1.46 -18.81 -11.16
CA ILE A 74 -1.02 -19.20 -9.80
C ILE A 74 0.50 -19.49 -9.78
N GLY A 75 1.04 -20.15 -10.80
CA GLY A 75 2.47 -20.42 -10.89
C GLY A 75 3.33 -19.15 -10.94
N THR A 76 2.85 -18.13 -11.64
CA THR A 76 3.51 -16.80 -11.70
C THR A 76 3.45 -16.09 -10.36
N LEU A 77 2.32 -16.20 -9.64
CA LEU A 77 2.18 -15.67 -8.29
C LEU A 77 3.24 -16.28 -7.36
N VAL A 78 3.28 -17.62 -7.26
CA VAL A 78 4.22 -18.33 -6.36
C VAL A 78 5.67 -18.01 -6.71
N ARG A 79 6.02 -17.97 -8.00
CA ARG A 79 7.38 -17.67 -8.46
C ARG A 79 7.80 -16.22 -8.20
N THR A 80 6.88 -15.26 -8.34
CA THR A 80 7.19 -13.83 -8.17
C THR A 80 7.03 -13.35 -6.73
N LEU A 81 6.28 -14.08 -5.89
CA LEU A 81 6.02 -13.76 -4.50
C LEU A 81 7.29 -13.41 -3.70
N PRO A 82 8.35 -14.25 -3.64
CA PRO A 82 9.52 -13.95 -2.82
C PRO A 82 10.24 -12.68 -3.27
N SER A 83 10.36 -12.47 -4.58
CA SER A 83 10.97 -11.27 -5.14
C SER A 83 10.14 -10.00 -4.86
N SER A 84 8.82 -10.09 -4.97
CA SER A 84 7.90 -8.99 -4.70
C SER A 84 7.86 -8.66 -3.21
N PHE A 85 7.86 -9.67 -2.36
CA PHE A 85 7.94 -9.55 -0.91
C PHE A 85 9.22 -8.85 -0.48
N ALA A 86 10.38 -9.32 -0.96
CA ALA A 86 11.67 -8.71 -0.63
C ALA A 86 11.78 -7.24 -1.08
N ARG A 87 11.20 -6.89 -2.23
CA ARG A 87 11.08 -5.49 -2.68
C ARG A 87 10.14 -4.71 -1.76
N GLY A 88 8.95 -5.25 -1.48
CA GLY A 88 7.98 -4.62 -0.61
C GLY A 88 8.55 -4.31 0.77
N LEU A 89 9.30 -5.26 1.34
CA LEU A 89 9.97 -5.12 2.63
C LEU A 89 10.88 -3.88 2.69
N ARG A 90 11.60 -3.55 1.62
CA ARG A 90 12.49 -2.37 1.59
C ARG A 90 11.72 -1.05 1.69
N ILE A 91 10.49 -1.01 1.21
CA ILE A 91 9.62 0.17 1.35
C ILE A 91 8.90 0.16 2.69
N CYS A 92 8.48 -1.01 3.17
CA CYS A 92 7.73 -1.11 4.42
C CYS A 92 8.62 -1.00 5.67
N ALA A 93 9.90 -1.37 5.60
CA ALA A 93 10.84 -1.27 6.71
C ALA A 93 10.93 0.13 7.33
N PRO A 94 11.16 1.23 6.57
CA PRO A 94 11.20 2.58 7.14
C PRO A 94 9.84 3.01 7.72
N ILE A 95 8.72 2.62 7.09
CA ILE A 95 7.37 2.91 7.60
C ILE A 95 7.18 2.23 8.96
N THR A 96 7.60 0.97 9.07
CA THR A 96 7.51 0.17 10.29
C THR A 96 8.40 0.74 11.39
N ALA A 97 9.63 1.12 11.06
CA ALA A 97 10.56 1.71 12.01
C ALA A 97 10.02 3.00 12.62
N VAL A 98 9.45 3.90 11.79
CA VAL A 98 8.83 5.14 12.25
C VAL A 98 7.57 4.86 13.07
N ALA A 99 6.74 3.89 12.67
CA ALA A 99 5.57 3.47 13.44
C ALA A 99 5.94 2.93 14.83
N LEU A 100 7.00 2.12 14.92
CA LEU A 100 7.51 1.62 16.19
C LEU A 100 8.03 2.74 17.08
N LEU A 101 8.80 3.68 16.53
CA LEU A 101 9.25 4.87 17.27
C LEU A 101 8.08 5.72 17.77
N GLY A 102 7.05 5.91 16.95
CA GLY A 102 5.81 6.58 17.34
C GLY A 102 5.11 5.86 18.48
N SER A 103 4.97 4.53 18.38
CA SER A 103 4.34 3.70 19.41
C SER A 103 5.11 3.72 20.75
N ALA A 104 6.45 3.73 20.68
CA ALA A 104 7.31 3.85 21.85
C ALA A 104 7.16 5.23 22.52
N GLY A 105 7.07 6.30 21.71
CA GLY A 105 6.80 7.65 22.20
C GLY A 105 5.43 7.77 22.88
N THR A 106 4.39 7.18 22.28
CA THR A 106 3.05 7.16 22.91
C THR A 106 3.02 6.35 24.19
N TYR A 107 3.73 5.20 24.23
CA TYR A 107 3.82 4.38 25.43
C TYR A 107 4.56 5.12 26.56
N ALA A 108 5.69 5.75 26.25
CA ALA A 108 6.44 6.56 27.22
C ALA A 108 5.61 7.72 27.78
N TRP A 109 4.80 8.37 26.94
CA TRP A 109 3.84 9.38 27.39
C TRP A 109 2.77 8.81 28.32
N GLN A 110 2.14 7.68 27.96
CA GLN A 110 1.11 7.03 28.78
C GLN A 110 1.62 6.60 30.16
N VAL A 111 2.86 6.10 30.23
CA VAL A 111 3.47 5.65 31.50
C VAL A 111 3.92 6.82 32.37
N SER A 112 4.50 7.87 31.77
CA SER A 112 5.05 8.99 32.54
C SER A 112 4.02 10.07 32.88
N GLY A 113 2.93 10.19 32.11
CA GLY A 113 1.96 11.29 32.23
C GLY A 113 2.52 12.68 31.86
N SER A 114 3.77 12.77 31.38
CA SER A 114 4.46 14.04 31.16
C SER A 114 4.01 14.72 29.87
N ALA A 115 3.46 15.94 29.97
CA ALA A 115 3.07 16.75 28.82
C ALA A 115 4.24 17.03 27.83
N TRP A 116 5.49 16.96 28.30
CA TRP A 116 6.68 17.14 27.46
C TRP A 116 6.91 16.02 26.44
N LEU A 117 6.31 14.84 26.63
CA LEU A 117 6.41 13.73 25.67
C LEU A 117 5.31 13.76 24.62
N LEU A 118 4.28 14.59 24.80
CA LEU A 118 3.18 14.78 23.84
C LEU A 118 3.68 15.20 22.45
N PRO A 119 4.60 16.18 22.32
CA PRO A 119 5.15 16.57 21.02
C PRO A 119 5.90 15.43 20.33
N SER A 120 6.67 14.62 21.08
CA SER A 120 7.40 13.48 20.51
C SER A 120 6.45 12.41 19.98
N ALA A 121 5.39 12.08 20.73
CA ALA A 121 4.35 11.16 20.29
C ALA A 121 3.58 11.67 19.06
N ALA A 122 3.26 12.96 19.04
CA ALA A 122 2.60 13.61 17.91
C ALA A 122 3.49 13.60 16.66
N LEU A 123 4.77 13.95 16.79
CA LEU A 123 5.74 13.90 15.68
C LEU A 123 5.91 12.49 15.13
N GLY A 124 6.03 11.47 15.99
CA GLY A 124 6.10 10.07 15.55
C GLY A 124 4.86 9.64 14.76
N SER A 125 3.68 10.06 15.21
CA SER A 125 2.40 9.77 14.52
C SER A 125 2.32 10.47 13.15
N ILE A 126 2.70 11.76 13.08
CA ILE A 126 2.73 12.54 11.84
C ILE A 126 3.72 11.93 10.84
N LEU A 127 4.92 11.55 11.31
CA LEU A 127 5.92 10.90 10.48
C LEU A 127 5.43 9.55 9.95
N THR A 128 4.73 8.78 10.78
CA THR A 128 4.12 7.50 10.37
C THR A 128 3.07 7.71 9.28
N LEU A 129 2.15 8.66 9.48
CA LEU A 129 1.12 8.99 8.48
C LEU A 129 1.74 9.50 7.18
N SER A 130 2.77 10.34 7.27
CA SER A 130 3.49 10.87 6.10
C SER A 130 4.22 9.75 5.34
N ALA A 131 4.86 8.83 6.07
CA ALA A 131 5.53 7.68 5.49
C ALA A 131 4.53 6.72 4.83
N MET A 132 3.38 6.46 5.44
CA MET A 132 2.30 5.67 4.83
C MET A 132 1.72 6.35 3.59
N TYR A 133 1.49 7.65 3.65
CA TYR A 133 0.95 8.45 2.55
C TYR A 133 1.83 8.37 1.30
N VAL A 134 3.14 8.52 1.47
CA VAL A 134 4.11 8.35 0.37
C VAL A 134 4.28 6.87 -0.01
N GLY A 135 4.28 5.99 1.00
CA GLY A 135 4.40 4.54 0.86
C GLY A 135 3.34 3.92 -0.02
N ILE A 136 2.12 4.47 -0.02
CA ILE A 136 1.02 4.04 -0.90
C ILE A 136 1.41 4.07 -2.37
N VAL A 137 2.19 5.05 -2.79
CA VAL A 137 2.66 5.16 -4.17
C VAL A 137 4.00 4.46 -4.35
N ALA A 138 4.92 4.63 -3.39
CA ALA A 138 6.28 4.10 -3.48
C ALA A 138 6.30 2.56 -3.51
N LEU A 139 5.41 1.90 -2.75
CA LEU A 139 5.34 0.44 -2.66
C LEU A 139 5.05 -0.22 -4.01
N PRO A 140 3.92 0.05 -4.69
CA PRO A 140 3.64 -0.57 -5.98
C PRO A 140 4.69 -0.20 -7.03
N TYR A 141 5.16 1.06 -7.04
CA TYR A 141 6.21 1.49 -7.96
C TYR A 141 7.52 0.69 -7.81
N HIS A 142 7.93 0.41 -6.57
CA HIS A 142 9.14 -0.36 -6.30
C HIS A 142 8.95 -1.86 -6.58
N VAL A 143 7.80 -2.41 -6.20
CA VAL A 143 7.47 -3.82 -6.41
C VAL A 143 7.43 -4.18 -7.90
N ASP A 144 6.95 -3.26 -8.75
CA ASP A 144 6.98 -3.37 -10.21
C ASP A 144 8.42 -3.37 -10.78
N GLY A 145 9.43 -3.04 -9.97
CA GLY A 145 10.85 -3.08 -10.36
C GLY A 145 11.37 -1.79 -10.99
N ASN A 146 10.67 -0.65 -10.82
CA ASN A 146 10.99 0.61 -11.50
C ASN A 146 12.14 1.42 -10.86
N GLY A 147 13.25 0.75 -10.55
CA GLY A 147 14.49 1.37 -10.07
C GLY A 147 14.78 1.14 -8.58
N SER A 148 15.68 1.97 -8.03
CA SER A 148 16.11 1.87 -6.63
C SER A 148 14.98 2.21 -5.65
N TRP A 149 15.12 1.73 -4.41
CA TRP A 149 14.14 1.99 -3.35
C TRP A 149 14.03 3.51 -3.05
N LEU A 150 15.17 4.22 -3.02
CA LEU A 150 15.22 5.69 -2.85
C LEU A 150 14.45 6.43 -3.95
N ARG A 151 14.65 6.03 -5.20
CA ARG A 151 13.92 6.62 -6.33
C ARG A 151 12.42 6.39 -6.22
N SER A 152 12.02 5.23 -5.69
CA SER A 152 10.60 4.90 -5.48
C SER A 152 9.95 5.81 -4.44
N TRP A 153 10.67 6.15 -3.36
CA TRP A 153 10.23 7.14 -2.37
C TRP A 153 10.11 8.55 -2.96
N GLN A 154 11.09 8.98 -3.77
CA GLN A 154 11.04 10.28 -4.44
C GLN A 154 9.86 10.39 -5.41
N VAL A 155 9.62 9.36 -6.23
CA VAL A 155 8.47 9.28 -7.13
C VAL A 155 7.18 9.26 -6.33
N GLY A 156 7.13 8.49 -5.25
CA GLY A 156 5.98 8.45 -4.35
C GLY A 156 5.65 9.83 -3.80
N LEU A 157 6.65 10.54 -3.30
CA LEU A 157 6.49 11.89 -2.75
C LEU A 157 5.99 12.87 -3.82
N PHE A 158 6.57 12.81 -5.03
CA PHE A 158 6.16 13.67 -6.13
C PHE A 158 4.70 13.42 -6.56
N VAL A 159 4.31 12.15 -6.73
CA VAL A 159 2.95 11.81 -7.16
C VAL A 159 1.93 12.11 -6.06
N ALA A 160 2.26 11.78 -4.81
CA ALA A 160 1.36 11.99 -3.68
C ALA A 160 1.13 13.49 -3.40
N THR A 161 2.15 14.33 -3.53
CA THR A 161 1.97 15.79 -3.40
C THR A 161 1.19 16.42 -4.55
N ARG A 162 1.27 15.86 -5.77
CA ARG A 162 0.57 16.39 -6.96
C ARG A 162 -0.86 15.88 -7.13
N ASN A 163 -1.17 14.69 -6.61
CA ASN A 163 -2.48 14.07 -6.72
C ASN A 163 -2.91 13.50 -5.36
N PRO A 164 -3.26 14.36 -4.40
CA PRO A 164 -3.52 13.91 -3.04
C PRO A 164 -4.80 13.09 -2.91
N VAL A 165 -5.85 13.46 -3.65
CA VAL A 165 -7.18 12.83 -3.57
C VAL A 165 -7.14 11.30 -3.76
N PRO A 166 -6.56 10.72 -4.83
CA PRO A 166 -6.52 9.27 -4.98
C PRO A 166 -5.69 8.58 -3.89
N VAL A 167 -4.62 9.22 -3.39
CA VAL A 167 -3.77 8.65 -2.33
C VAL A 167 -4.50 8.67 -0.98
N LEU A 168 -5.17 9.77 -0.64
CA LEU A 168 -6.01 9.87 0.55
C LEU A 168 -7.19 8.90 0.50
N ALA A 169 -7.82 8.72 -0.66
CA ALA A 169 -8.88 7.74 -0.85
C ALA A 169 -8.39 6.31 -0.56
N THR A 170 -7.17 5.97 -0.96
CA THR A 170 -6.58 4.66 -0.62
C THR A 170 -6.19 4.50 0.85
N MET A 171 -5.70 5.57 1.50
CA MET A 171 -5.50 5.55 2.95
C MET A 171 -6.83 5.34 3.66
N ALA A 172 -7.86 6.11 3.30
CA ALA A 172 -9.18 6.02 3.90
C ALA A 172 -9.80 4.63 3.69
N ALA A 173 -9.71 4.07 2.48
CA ALA A 173 -10.17 2.72 2.20
C ALA A 173 -9.40 1.66 3.02
N GLY A 174 -8.08 1.82 3.19
CA GLY A 174 -7.28 0.94 4.04
C GLY A 174 -7.67 1.03 5.51
N VAL A 175 -7.85 2.23 6.04
CA VAL A 175 -8.30 2.45 7.43
C VAL A 175 -9.71 1.87 7.65
N LEU A 176 -10.65 2.15 6.74
CA LEU A 176 -11.99 1.57 6.79
C LEU A 176 -11.96 0.05 6.72
N ALA A 177 -11.08 -0.54 5.90
CA ALA A 177 -10.92 -1.98 5.83
C ALA A 177 -10.37 -2.57 7.14
N VAL A 178 -9.41 -1.90 7.78
CA VAL A 178 -8.88 -2.32 9.10
C VAL A 178 -9.99 -2.27 10.16
N LEU A 179 -10.75 -1.17 10.21
CA LEU A 179 -11.90 -1.02 11.11
C LEU A 179 -12.99 -2.06 10.83
N ALA A 180 -13.34 -2.27 9.57
CA ALA A 180 -14.31 -3.29 9.19
C ALA A 180 -13.83 -4.69 9.59
N ALA A 181 -12.54 -5.00 9.45
CA ALA A 181 -11.99 -6.29 9.83
C ALA A 181 -12.13 -6.59 11.35
N GLU A 182 -12.35 -5.59 12.21
CA GLU A 182 -12.66 -5.82 13.63
C GLU A 182 -14.09 -6.30 13.87
N HIS A 183 -15.03 -5.94 12.99
CA HIS A 183 -16.46 -6.24 13.14
C HIS A 183 -16.97 -7.33 12.18
N LEU A 184 -16.14 -7.78 11.24
CA LEU A 184 -16.52 -8.72 10.20
C LEU A 184 -16.22 -10.18 10.57
N SER A 185 -17.01 -11.10 10.00
CA SER A 185 -16.77 -12.54 10.10
C SER A 185 -15.46 -12.93 9.38
N VAL A 186 -14.86 -14.04 9.79
CA VAL A 186 -13.59 -14.56 9.23
C VAL A 186 -13.64 -14.68 7.70
N ALA A 187 -14.78 -15.11 7.15
CA ALA A 187 -14.98 -15.22 5.71
C ALA A 187 -14.85 -13.87 5.00
N LEU A 188 -15.38 -12.79 5.59
CA LEU A 188 -15.28 -11.44 5.02
C LEU A 188 -13.87 -10.87 5.15
N VAL A 189 -13.17 -11.15 6.24
CA VAL A 189 -11.75 -10.79 6.40
C VAL A 189 -10.88 -11.44 5.32
N LEU A 190 -11.22 -12.66 4.90
CA LEU A 190 -10.49 -13.36 3.84
C LEU A 190 -10.71 -12.75 2.46
N VAL A 191 -11.86 -12.14 2.21
CA VAL A 191 -12.19 -11.50 0.93
C VAL A 191 -11.69 -10.05 0.86
N LEU A 192 -11.58 -9.36 1.99
CA LEU A 192 -11.29 -7.91 2.07
C LEU A 192 -9.95 -7.43 1.46
N PRO A 193 -8.84 -8.18 1.50
CA PRO A 193 -7.57 -7.72 0.91
C PRO A 193 -7.64 -7.47 -0.60
N THR A 194 -8.38 -8.28 -1.35
CA THR A 194 -8.53 -8.12 -2.81
C THR A 194 -9.18 -6.79 -3.22
N PRO A 195 -10.39 -6.41 -2.73
CA PRO A 195 -11.01 -5.15 -3.11
C PRO A 195 -10.17 -3.95 -2.66
N VAL A 196 -9.51 -4.00 -1.50
CA VAL A 196 -8.57 -2.95 -1.07
C VAL A 196 -7.42 -2.82 -2.07
N ALA A 197 -6.83 -3.94 -2.50
CA ALA A 197 -5.76 -3.93 -3.50
C ALA A 197 -6.24 -3.41 -4.86
N LEU A 198 -7.47 -3.70 -5.28
CA LEU A 198 -8.05 -3.20 -6.53
C LEU A 198 -8.31 -1.68 -6.47
N VAL A 199 -8.90 -1.19 -5.38
CA VAL A 199 -9.10 0.26 -5.16
C VAL A 199 -7.76 0.96 -5.19
N TRP A 200 -6.75 0.39 -4.53
CA TRP A 200 -5.41 0.95 -4.52
C TRP A 200 -4.76 0.96 -5.91
N ALA A 201 -4.78 -0.16 -6.63
CA ALA A 201 -4.23 -0.24 -7.99
C ALA A 201 -4.92 0.76 -8.94
N SER A 202 -6.24 0.93 -8.85
CA SER A 202 -7.02 1.87 -9.68
C SER A 202 -6.73 3.34 -9.35
N ALA A 203 -6.62 3.68 -8.07
CA ALA A 203 -6.26 5.01 -7.61
C ALA A 203 -4.84 5.39 -8.05
N LEU A 204 -3.89 4.45 -7.94
CA LEU A 204 -2.51 4.63 -8.38
C LEU A 204 -2.42 4.89 -9.89
N ARG A 205 -3.16 4.13 -10.69
CA ARG A 205 -3.22 4.35 -12.15
C ARG A 205 -3.76 5.74 -12.47
N THR A 206 -4.82 6.15 -11.81
CA THR A 206 -5.43 7.48 -11.99
C THR A 206 -4.42 8.59 -11.64
N ALA A 207 -3.77 8.48 -10.48
CA ALA A 207 -2.75 9.43 -10.04
C ALA A 207 -1.56 9.50 -11.01
N THR A 208 -1.04 8.34 -11.44
CA THR A 208 0.13 8.26 -12.32
C THR A 208 -0.16 8.78 -13.72
N ASN A 209 -1.32 8.45 -14.29
CA ASN A 209 -1.72 8.94 -15.61
C ASN A 209 -1.91 10.45 -15.62
N ARG A 210 -2.53 11.01 -14.58
CA ARG A 210 -2.68 12.46 -14.43
C ARG A 210 -1.33 13.17 -14.32
N SER A 211 -0.40 12.63 -13.53
CA SER A 211 0.97 13.16 -13.46
C SER A 211 1.70 13.12 -14.81
N ARG A 212 1.58 12.03 -15.58
CA ARG A 212 2.20 11.93 -16.91
C ARG A 212 1.63 12.95 -17.90
N GLN A 213 0.31 13.15 -17.91
CA GLN A 213 -0.35 14.16 -18.75
C GLN A 213 0.14 15.58 -18.42
N LEU A 214 0.27 15.91 -17.13
CA LEU A 214 0.78 17.21 -16.70
C LEU A 214 2.24 17.45 -17.11
N LEU A 215 3.08 16.41 -17.05
CA LEU A 215 4.46 16.49 -17.51
C LEU A 215 4.56 16.65 -19.03
N ALA A 216 3.76 15.91 -19.80
CA ALA A 216 3.70 16.05 -21.25
C ALA A 216 3.24 17.44 -21.68
N ALA A 217 2.20 18.00 -21.04
CA ALA A 217 1.70 19.34 -21.31
C ALA A 217 2.75 20.43 -21.01
N LYS A 218 3.56 20.26 -19.95
CA LYS A 218 4.67 21.19 -19.63
C LYS A 218 5.82 21.07 -20.64
N ALA A 219 6.13 19.86 -21.11
CA ALA A 219 7.16 19.65 -22.12
C ALA A 219 6.77 20.30 -23.45
N SER A 220 5.50 20.19 -23.87
CA SER A 220 5.00 20.87 -25.08
C SER A 220 5.03 22.40 -24.96
N GLN A 221 4.82 22.96 -23.77
CA GLN A 221 4.92 24.41 -23.54
C GLN A 221 6.37 24.93 -23.61
N LYS A 222 7.34 24.16 -23.12
CA LYS A 222 8.77 24.54 -23.20
C LYS A 222 9.36 24.41 -24.61
N GLY A 223 8.77 23.58 -25.47
CA GLY A 223 9.19 23.40 -26.86
C GLY A 223 8.56 24.40 -27.85
N ALA A 224 7.68 25.29 -27.41
CA ALA A 224 7.14 26.35 -28.26
C ALA A 224 8.17 27.47 -28.41
N PRO A 225 8.56 27.87 -29.64
CA PRO A 225 9.45 29.01 -29.82
C PRO A 225 8.80 30.27 -29.24
N PRO A 226 9.59 31.19 -28.65
CA PRO A 226 9.07 32.47 -28.20
C PRO A 226 8.45 33.20 -29.39
N ARG A 227 7.21 33.68 -29.22
CA ARG A 227 6.54 34.58 -30.16
C ARG A 227 7.04 36.00 -29.95
#